data_AF-A0A2Z7A1E0-F1
#
_entry.id   AF-A0A2Z7A1E0-F1
#
_cell.length_a   1.000
_cell.length_b   1.000
_cell.length_c   1.000
_cell.angle_alpha   90.00
_cell.angle_beta   90.00
_cell.angle_gamma   90.00
#
_symmetry.space_group_name_H-M   'P 1'
#
loop_
_entity.id
_entity.type
_entity.pdbx_description
1 polymer ?
#
loop_
_entity_poly.entity_id
_entity_poly.type
_entity_poly.pdbx_seq_one_letter_code
_entity_poly.pdbx_strand_id
1 'polypeptide(L)'
;MEHIPKSNRFRGLHALRRYANGEERCIACKLCEAVCPALAITIDSAPRESDGQRRTTRYDIDLFKCIFCGFCEESCPVDSIVETHVHEYHFEHRGENVVTKPQLLAIGDRFEAEIAAARAQDAAYR
;
A
#
# COMPACT_ATOMS: atom_id res chain seq x y z
N MET A 1 0.98 18.48 -20.24
CA MET A 1 0.99 18.64 -18.78
C MET A 1 2.45 18.56 -18.36
N GLU A 2 2.97 19.62 -17.77
CA GLU A 2 4.36 19.63 -17.29
C GLU A 2 4.44 18.77 -16.03
N HIS A 3 5.44 17.90 -15.93
CA HIS A 3 5.65 17.05 -14.76
C HIS A 3 6.94 17.47 -14.06
N ILE A 4 6.81 17.80 -12.76
CA ILE A 4 7.95 18.14 -11.91
C ILE A 4 8.69 16.83 -11.58
N PRO A 5 10.03 16.80 -11.68
CA PRO A 5 10.80 15.62 -11.31
C PRO A 5 10.57 15.26 -9.83
N LYS A 6 10.30 13.99 -9.55
CA LYS A 6 10.06 13.46 -8.20
C LYS A 6 11.24 12.63 -7.75
N SER A 7 11.50 12.62 -6.44
CA SER A 7 12.48 11.69 -5.87
C SER A 7 11.95 10.27 -5.88
N ASN A 8 12.84 9.28 -5.90
CA ASN A 8 12.48 7.86 -5.73
C ASN A 8 11.76 7.58 -4.40
N ARG A 9 11.94 8.42 -3.38
CA ARG A 9 11.32 8.33 -2.05
C ARG A 9 10.02 9.13 -1.91
N PHE A 10 9.43 9.60 -3.01
CA PHE A 10 8.18 10.33 -2.94
C PHE A 10 7.05 9.46 -2.38
N ARG A 11 6.24 10.05 -1.50
CA ARG A 11 5.15 9.38 -0.78
C ARG A 11 3.80 9.87 -1.31
N GLY A 12 3.12 9.04 -2.08
CA GLY A 12 1.81 9.32 -2.68
C GLY A 12 0.76 8.28 -2.35
N LEU A 13 -0.09 7.94 -3.33
CA LEU A 13 -1.18 7.00 -3.17
C LEU A 13 -0.66 5.62 -2.77
N HIS A 14 -1.36 4.96 -1.86
CA HIS A 14 -0.96 3.66 -1.32
C HIS A 14 -1.23 2.55 -2.33
N ALA A 15 -0.37 1.54 -2.36
CA ALA A 15 -0.52 0.35 -3.18
C ALA A 15 -0.19 -0.91 -2.38
N LEU A 16 -0.90 -1.99 -2.67
CA LEU A 16 -0.57 -3.33 -2.19
C LEU A 16 0.10 -4.12 -3.31
N ARG A 17 1.28 -4.67 -3.02
CA ARG A 17 2.10 -5.39 -3.99
C ARG A 17 1.84 -6.90 -3.95
N ARG A 18 2.16 -7.52 -5.08
CA ARG A 18 2.19 -8.98 -5.25
C ARG A 18 3.63 -9.48 -5.39
N TYR A 19 3.82 -10.75 -5.14
CA TYR A 19 5.02 -11.46 -5.56
C TYR A 19 4.97 -11.72 -7.08
N ALA A 20 6.12 -12.09 -7.66
CA ALA A 20 6.21 -12.40 -9.09
C ALA A 20 5.34 -13.61 -9.51
N ASN A 21 4.95 -14.46 -8.56
CA ASN A 21 4.01 -15.58 -8.77
C ASN A 21 2.52 -15.15 -8.77
N GLY A 22 2.22 -13.86 -8.57
CA GLY A 22 0.86 -13.32 -8.50
C GLY A 22 0.20 -13.40 -7.11
N GLU A 23 0.88 -13.95 -6.11
CA GLU A 23 0.37 -14.01 -4.75
C GLU A 23 0.51 -12.65 -4.04
N GLU A 24 -0.46 -12.27 -3.24
CA GLU A 24 -0.35 -11.05 -2.44
C GLU A 24 0.77 -11.15 -1.41
N ARG A 25 1.56 -10.08 -1.24
CA ARG A 25 2.65 -10.07 -0.26
C ARG A 25 2.17 -10.01 1.18
N CYS A 26 0.96 -9.50 1.41
CA CYS A 26 0.44 -9.25 2.75
C CYS A 26 0.24 -10.54 3.55
N ILE A 27 0.93 -10.66 4.68
CA ILE A 27 0.81 -11.80 5.63
C ILE A 27 -0.12 -11.50 6.83
N ALA A 28 -0.90 -10.42 6.73
CA ALA A 28 -1.82 -9.98 7.78
C ALA A 28 -1.17 -9.81 9.17
N CYS A 29 0.05 -9.28 9.23
CA CYS A 29 0.77 -9.07 10.50
C CYS A 29 0.22 -7.92 11.37
N LYS A 30 -0.61 -7.04 10.78
CA LYS A 30 -1.20 -5.85 11.42
C LYS A 30 -0.19 -4.81 11.97
N LEU A 31 1.09 -4.90 11.59
CA LEU A 31 2.10 -3.92 12.00
C LEU A 31 1.83 -2.52 11.43
N CYS A 32 1.41 -2.44 10.17
CA CYS A 32 1.04 -1.18 9.53
C CYS A 32 -0.17 -0.50 10.18
N GLU A 33 -1.13 -1.27 10.67
CA GLU A 33 -2.27 -0.76 11.46
C GLU A 33 -1.81 -0.23 12.82
N ALA A 34 -0.93 -0.98 13.51
CA ALA A 34 -0.41 -0.58 14.82
C ALA A 34 0.50 0.66 14.79
N VAL A 35 1.31 0.83 13.75
CA VAL A 35 2.24 1.97 13.62
C VAL A 35 1.56 3.23 13.08
N CYS A 36 0.35 3.13 12.51
CA CYS A 36 -0.31 4.24 11.85
C CYS A 36 -0.67 5.34 12.88
N PRO A 37 -0.02 6.52 12.84
CA PRO A 37 -0.24 7.55 13.86
C PRO A 37 -1.65 8.15 13.78
N ALA A 38 -2.28 8.10 12.61
CA ALA A 38 -3.62 8.64 12.38
C ALA A 38 -4.73 7.58 12.44
N LEU A 39 -4.39 6.31 12.73
CA LEU A 39 -5.34 5.19 12.77
C LEU A 39 -6.21 5.11 11.49
N ALA A 40 -5.57 5.31 10.34
CA ALA A 40 -6.23 5.37 9.03
C ALA A 40 -6.46 3.99 8.40
N ILE A 41 -5.77 2.95 8.90
CA ILE A 41 -5.76 1.61 8.32
C ILE A 41 -6.63 0.69 9.17
N THR A 42 -7.47 -0.12 8.55
CA THR A 42 -8.28 -1.15 9.23
C THR A 42 -8.04 -2.50 8.57
N ILE A 43 -7.60 -3.49 9.37
CA ILE A 43 -7.24 -4.82 8.86
C ILE A 43 -8.00 -5.91 9.59
N ASP A 44 -8.71 -6.74 8.83
CA ASP A 44 -9.24 -8.02 9.30
C ASP A 44 -8.55 -9.17 8.59
N SER A 45 -8.37 -10.28 9.29
CA SER A 45 -7.64 -11.43 8.80
C SER A 45 -8.32 -12.74 9.15
N ALA A 46 -8.35 -13.66 8.20
CA ALA A 46 -8.82 -15.02 8.40
C ALA A 46 -7.85 -16.02 7.74
N PRO A 47 -7.83 -17.28 8.20
CA PRO A 47 -7.19 -18.35 7.45
C PRO A 47 -7.89 -18.52 6.10
N ARG A 48 -7.12 -18.59 5.01
CA ARG A 48 -7.66 -18.89 3.68
C ARG A 48 -8.01 -20.38 3.60
N GLU A 49 -9.20 -20.69 3.09
CA GLU A 49 -9.73 -22.06 3.07
C GLU A 49 -8.88 -23.03 2.22
N SER A 50 -8.20 -22.54 1.19
CA SER A 50 -7.46 -23.40 0.25
C SER A 50 -6.15 -23.95 0.81
N ASP A 51 -5.44 -23.17 1.64
CA ASP A 51 -4.07 -23.47 2.07
C ASP A 51 -3.83 -23.22 3.57
N GLY A 52 -4.85 -22.78 4.31
CA GLY A 52 -4.75 -22.47 5.74
C GLY A 52 -3.87 -21.26 6.06
N GLN A 53 -3.31 -20.58 5.06
CA GLN A 53 -2.43 -19.44 5.28
C GLN A 53 -3.25 -18.23 5.73
N ARG A 54 -2.73 -17.48 6.72
CA ARG A 54 -3.37 -16.26 7.20
C ARG A 54 -3.26 -15.16 6.13
N ARG A 55 -4.41 -14.63 5.69
CA ARG A 55 -4.52 -13.55 4.71
C ARG A 55 -5.52 -12.51 5.17
N THR A 56 -5.47 -11.34 4.56
CA THR A 56 -6.39 -10.24 4.92
C THR A 56 -7.72 -10.43 4.22
N THR A 57 -8.81 -10.43 5.00
CA THR A 57 -10.18 -10.40 4.45
C THR A 57 -10.59 -8.96 4.16
N ARG A 58 -10.14 -8.03 5.01
CA ARG A 58 -10.34 -6.59 4.89
C ARG A 58 -9.00 -5.88 5.01
N TYR A 59 -8.76 -4.93 4.11
CA TYR A 59 -7.63 -4.03 4.20
C TYR A 59 -8.08 -2.70 3.61
N ASP A 60 -8.55 -1.81 4.49
CA ASP A 60 -9.07 -0.52 4.09
C ASP A 60 -8.15 0.59 4.59
N ILE A 61 -7.93 1.61 3.76
CA ILE A 61 -7.20 2.82 4.13
C ILE A 61 -8.10 4.02 3.90
N ASP A 62 -8.37 4.77 4.96
CA ASP A 62 -9.05 6.05 4.89
C ASP A 62 -8.06 7.17 4.54
N LEU A 63 -8.08 7.62 3.29
CA LEU A 63 -7.18 8.65 2.78
C LEU A 63 -7.45 10.05 3.34
N PHE A 64 -8.60 10.29 3.98
CA PHE A 64 -8.85 11.56 4.67
C PHE A 64 -8.25 11.58 6.07
N LYS A 65 -8.00 10.42 6.66
CA LYS A 65 -7.25 10.30 7.92
C LYS A 65 -5.76 10.16 7.68
N CYS A 66 -5.36 9.51 6.59
CA CYS A 66 -3.96 9.27 6.30
C CYS A 66 -3.19 10.59 6.11
N ILE A 67 -2.01 10.67 6.75
CA ILE A 67 -1.13 11.84 6.67
C ILE A 67 0.10 11.61 5.78
N PHE A 68 0.13 10.49 5.03
CA PHE A 68 1.20 10.15 4.07
C PHE A 68 2.62 10.20 4.67
N CYS A 69 2.75 9.75 5.92
CA CYS A 69 4.05 9.69 6.60
C CYS A 69 4.91 8.49 6.16
N GLY A 70 4.28 7.47 5.56
CA GLY A 70 4.91 6.24 5.09
C GLY A 70 5.53 5.31 6.15
N PHE A 71 5.16 5.45 7.41
CA PHE A 71 5.49 4.46 8.45
C PHE A 71 4.90 3.07 8.15
N CYS A 72 3.77 3.01 7.44
CA CYS A 72 3.19 1.75 6.98
C CYS A 72 4.13 1.00 6.02
N GLU A 73 4.85 1.73 5.15
CA GLU A 73 5.81 1.15 4.21
C GLU A 73 7.06 0.63 4.94
N GLU A 74 7.59 1.41 5.89
CA GLU A 74 8.81 1.05 6.63
C GLU A 74 8.58 -0.09 7.63
N SER A 75 7.40 -0.14 8.25
CA SER A 75 7.05 -1.20 9.21
C SER A 75 6.69 -2.53 8.56
N CYS A 76 6.48 -2.57 7.24
CA CYS A 76 6.05 -3.78 6.56
C CYS A 76 7.21 -4.77 6.38
N PRO A 77 7.22 -5.94 7.05
CA PRO A 77 8.37 -6.86 7.02
C PRO A 77 8.55 -7.55 5.67
N VAL A 78 7.51 -7.55 4.84
CA VAL A 78 7.44 -8.24 3.54
C VAL A 78 7.24 -7.28 2.38
N ASP A 79 7.35 -5.96 2.63
CA ASP A 79 7.23 -4.94 1.60
C ASP A 79 5.92 -5.09 0.80
N SER A 80 4.81 -5.24 1.53
CA SER A 80 3.48 -5.45 0.95
C SER A 80 2.76 -4.15 0.68
N ILE A 81 2.82 -3.18 1.59
CA ILE A 81 2.23 -1.87 1.42
C ILE A 81 3.33 -0.87 1.11
N VAL A 82 3.12 -0.07 0.07
CA VAL A 82 4.05 0.95 -0.39
C VAL A 82 3.29 2.21 -0.78
N GLU A 83 3.98 3.34 -0.79
CA GLU A 83 3.47 4.59 -1.32
C GLU A 83 4.04 4.81 -2.74
N THR A 84 3.16 5.14 -3.69
CA THR A 84 3.50 5.34 -5.10
C THR A 84 3.86 6.80 -5.39
N HIS A 85 4.27 7.11 -6.63
CA HIS A 85 4.43 8.51 -7.05
C HIS A 85 3.15 9.17 -7.57
N VAL A 86 2.02 8.48 -7.45
CA VAL A 86 0.70 9.00 -7.81
C VAL A 86 0.24 9.96 -6.73
N HIS A 87 0.02 11.21 -7.12
CA HIS A 87 -0.49 12.29 -6.25
C HIS A 87 -1.67 13.03 -6.89
N GLU A 88 -1.93 12.76 -8.17
CA GLU A 88 -3.00 13.35 -8.95
C GLU A 88 -4.23 12.44 -8.84
N TYR A 89 -5.01 12.62 -7.78
CA TYR A 89 -6.30 11.97 -7.59
C TYR A 89 -7.24 12.89 -6.81
N HIS A 90 -8.53 12.79 -7.08
CA HIS A 90 -9.57 13.50 -6.36
C HIS A 90 -10.76 12.55 -6.13
N PHE A 91 -11.62 12.93 -5.19
CA PHE A 91 -12.85 12.22 -4.88
C PHE A 91 -14.02 13.16 -5.13
N GLU A 92 -15.05 12.65 -5.80
CA GLU A 92 -16.26 13.42 -6.09
C GLU A 92 -17.39 13.05 -5.13
N HIS A 93 -17.36 11.82 -4.61
CA HIS A 93 -18.40 11.28 -3.75
C HIS A 93 -17.85 10.89 -2.38
N ARG A 94 -18.71 11.01 -1.37
CA ARG A 94 -18.40 10.57 0.00
C ARG A 94 -18.23 9.05 0.03
N GLY A 95 -17.16 8.58 0.66
CA GLY A 95 -16.85 7.16 0.81
C GLY A 95 -15.78 6.68 -0.18
N GLU A 96 -15.54 7.40 -1.27
CA GLU A 96 -14.44 7.09 -2.21
C GLU A 96 -13.06 7.30 -1.57
N ASN A 97 -13.00 8.07 -0.48
CA ASN A 97 -11.80 8.26 0.33
C ASN A 97 -11.32 6.97 1.02
N VAL A 98 -12.18 5.97 1.16
CA VAL A 98 -11.82 4.67 1.74
C VAL A 98 -11.40 3.74 0.62
N VAL A 99 -10.09 3.57 0.48
CA VAL A 99 -9.54 2.67 -0.54
C VAL A 99 -9.50 1.26 0.02
N THR A 100 -10.23 0.37 -0.65
CA THR A 100 -10.40 -1.03 -0.27
C THR A 100 -9.26 -1.90 -0.78
N LYS A 101 -9.12 -3.09 -0.20
CA LYS A 101 -8.10 -4.08 -0.58
C LYS A 101 -8.01 -4.33 -2.10
N PRO A 102 -9.12 -4.58 -2.83
CA PRO A 102 -9.04 -4.81 -4.27
C PRO A 102 -8.52 -3.60 -5.04
N GLN A 103 -8.88 -2.39 -4.63
CA GLN A 103 -8.41 -1.15 -5.24
C GLN A 103 -6.90 -0.96 -5.01
N LEU A 104 -6.42 -1.18 -3.77
CA LEU A 104 -5.00 -1.11 -3.44
C LEU A 104 -4.16 -2.11 -4.24
N LEU A 105 -4.67 -3.34 -4.41
CA LEU A 105 -4.02 -4.36 -5.23
C LEU A 105 -4.01 -3.96 -6.71
N ALA A 106 -5.11 -3.42 -7.23
CA ALA A 106 -5.17 -2.95 -8.62
C ALA A 106 -4.19 -1.79 -8.90
N ILE A 107 -3.99 -0.88 -7.92
CA ILE A 107 -2.97 0.17 -8.00
C ILE A 107 -1.58 -0.46 -8.00
N GLY A 108 -1.31 -1.41 -7.11
CA GLY A 108 -0.04 -2.14 -7.09
C GLY A 108 0.26 -2.84 -8.41
N ASP A 109 -0.71 -3.58 -8.95
CA ASP A 109 -0.58 -4.28 -10.23
C ASP A 109 -0.29 -3.31 -11.39
N ARG A 110 -0.87 -2.11 -11.37
CA ARG A 110 -0.64 -1.06 -12.39
C ARG A 110 0.73 -0.41 -12.29
N PHE A 111 1.24 -0.17 -11.08
CA PHE A 111 2.45 0.62 -10.85
C PHE A 111 3.65 -0.23 -10.37
N GLU A 112 3.55 -1.56 -10.34
CA GLU A 112 4.59 -2.45 -9.80
C GLU A 112 5.96 -2.23 -10.44
N ALA A 113 6.03 -1.98 -11.75
CA ALA A 113 7.30 -1.74 -12.44
C ALA A 113 8.00 -0.45 -11.95
N GLU A 114 7.24 0.62 -11.73
CA GLU A 114 7.74 1.90 -11.22
C GLU A 114 8.14 1.77 -9.75
N ILE A 115 7.28 1.16 -8.93
CA ILE A 115 7.53 0.87 -7.52
C ILE A 115 8.80 0.05 -7.35
N ALA A 116 8.95 -1.04 -8.12
CA ALA A 116 10.11 -1.92 -8.05
C ALA A 116 11.40 -1.19 -8.46
N ALA A 117 11.35 -0.36 -9.50
CA ALA A 117 12.49 0.44 -9.95
C ALA A 117 12.90 1.48 -8.89
N ALA A 118 11.94 2.21 -8.31
CA ALA A 118 12.20 3.19 -7.25
C ALA A 118 12.80 2.53 -6.01
N ARG A 119 12.29 1.35 -5.62
CA ARG A 119 12.82 0.57 -4.49
C ARG A 119 14.22 0.02 -4.76
N ALA A 120 14.50 -0.46 -5.96
CA ALA A 120 15.84 -0.93 -6.33
C ALA A 120 16.89 0.19 -6.20
N GLN A 121 16.52 1.44 -6.55
CA GLN A 121 17.39 2.60 -6.40
C GLN A 121 17.61 3.01 -4.93
N ASP A 122 16.63 2.74 -4.06
CA ASP A 122 16.68 3.09 -2.63
C ASP A 122 17.22 1.96 -1.73
N ALA A 123 17.44 0.76 -2.28
CA ALA A 123 17.74 -0.45 -1.52
C ALA A 123 18.99 -0.36 -0.62
N ALA A 124 19.94 0.53 -0.93
CA ALA A 124 21.14 0.71 -0.11
C ALA A 124 20.89 1.49 1.20
N TYR A 125 19.73 2.15 1.33
CA TYR A 125 19.41 3.06 2.44
C TYR A 125 18.20 2.59 3.27
N ARG A 126 17.67 1.41 2.97
CA ARG A 126 16.58 0.74 3.70
C ARG A 126 17.11 -0.51 4.38
#